data_AF-A0A0F9M7G8-F1
#
_entry.id   AF-A0A0F9M7G8-F1
#
_cell.length_a   1.000
_cell.length_b   1.000
_cell.length_c   1.000
_cell.angle_alpha   90.00
_cell.angle_beta   90.00
_cell.angle_gamma   90.00
#
_symmetry.space_group_name_H-M   'P 1'
#
loop_
_entity.id
_entity.type
_entity.pdbx_description
1 polymer ?
#
loop_
_entity_poly.entity_id
_entity_poly.type
_entity_poly.pdbx_seq_one_letter_code
_entity_poly.pdbx_strand_id
1 'polypeptide(L)'
;MGYYINPPNETKEEWLNDNGMEVTDPSWDALPNFRPTEFQDDDGVYVCLVDNGPFTAAGICYNEAEFNEFRAPDPTPEELAASKERADAMGMYTVQLDTGDQRSRKWYVVPRKDIIDVCPDVEDRLEAGL
;
A
#
# COMPACT_ATOMS: atom_id res chain seq x y z
N MET A 1 1.21 8.56 -8.83
CA MET A 1 0.88 8.60 -7.40
C MET A 1 -0.08 7.45 -7.15
N GLY A 2 0.21 6.62 -6.15
CA GLY A 2 -0.64 5.47 -5.82
C GLY A 2 -1.97 5.90 -5.19
N TYR A 3 -2.87 4.94 -5.02
CA TYR A 3 -4.14 5.11 -4.32
C TYR A 3 -4.02 4.58 -2.90
N TYR A 4 -4.73 5.21 -1.96
CA TYR A 4 -4.60 4.91 -0.54
C TYR A 4 -5.97 4.79 0.12
N ILE A 5 -6.09 3.83 1.03
CA ILE A 5 -7.22 3.74 1.95
C ILE A 5 -7.13 4.89 2.95
N ASN A 6 -8.19 5.71 3.02
CA ASN A 6 -8.29 6.84 3.92
C ASN A 6 -9.74 7.01 4.42
N PRO A 7 -10.19 6.12 5.33
CA PRO A 7 -11.55 6.15 5.84
C PRO A 7 -11.84 7.45 6.61
N PRO A 8 -13.05 8.01 6.52
CA PRO A 8 -13.34 9.33 7.10
C PRO A 8 -13.54 9.34 8.62
N ASN A 9 -13.87 8.19 9.23
CA ASN A 9 -14.37 8.12 10.61
C ASN A 9 -13.58 7.17 11.53
N GLU A 10 -12.54 6.52 11.02
CA GLU A 10 -11.75 5.52 11.74
C GLU A 10 -10.29 5.54 11.26
N THR A 11 -9.42 4.79 11.92
CA THR A 11 -8.04 4.63 11.47
C THR A 11 -7.94 3.65 10.30
N LYS A 12 -6.84 3.68 9.55
CA LYS A 12 -6.63 2.75 8.41
C LYS A 12 -6.50 1.32 8.91
N GLU A 13 -5.89 1.17 10.08
CA GLU A 13 -5.70 -0.07 10.81
C GLU A 13 -7.03 -0.70 11.20
N GLU A 14 -7.92 0.08 11.84
CA GLU A 14 -9.27 -0.37 12.21
C GLU A 14 -10.04 -0.81 10.96
N TRP A 15 -10.07 0.04 9.93
CA TRP A 15 -10.78 -0.27 8.70
C TRP A 15 -10.26 -1.54 8.01
N LEU A 16 -8.93 -1.74 7.96
CA LEU A 16 -8.32 -2.93 7.36
C LEU A 16 -8.58 -4.20 8.17
N ASN A 17 -8.67 -4.11 9.49
CA ASN A 17 -9.01 -5.26 10.32
C ASN A 17 -10.50 -5.65 10.19
N ASP A 18 -11.37 -4.67 9.93
CA ASP A 18 -12.81 -4.89 9.82
C ASP A 18 -13.25 -5.33 8.41
N ASN A 19 -12.57 -4.83 7.36
CA ASN A 19 -12.94 -5.05 5.96
C ASN A 19 -11.96 -5.97 5.20
N GLY A 20 -10.81 -6.26 5.78
CA GLY A 20 -9.76 -7.05 5.16
C GLY A 20 -9.39 -8.30 5.93
N MET A 21 -8.54 -9.13 5.33
CA MET A 21 -7.86 -10.22 6.02
C MET A 21 -6.36 -10.07 5.89
N GLU A 22 -5.69 -10.05 7.05
CA GLU A 22 -4.25 -9.99 7.13
C GLU A 22 -3.61 -11.25 6.51
N VAL A 23 -2.58 -11.05 5.69
CA VAL A 23 -1.78 -12.11 5.08
C VAL A 23 -0.31 -11.91 5.39
N THR A 24 0.40 -13.01 5.64
CA THR A 24 1.81 -12.96 6.07
C THR A 24 2.80 -13.11 4.93
N ASP A 25 2.41 -13.81 3.86
CA ASP A 25 3.25 -14.04 2.68
C ASP A 25 2.43 -13.77 1.42
N PRO A 26 2.24 -12.48 1.06
CA PRO A 26 1.42 -12.12 -0.09
C PRO A 26 2.13 -12.51 -1.39
N SER A 27 1.35 -12.99 -2.37
CA SER A 27 1.86 -13.37 -3.69
C SER A 27 0.86 -12.94 -4.75
N TRP A 28 1.33 -12.16 -5.73
CA TRP A 28 0.48 -11.67 -6.81
C TRP A 28 -0.17 -12.82 -7.59
N ASP A 29 0.60 -13.88 -7.88
CA ASP A 29 0.10 -15.08 -8.57
C ASP A 29 -0.94 -15.88 -7.77
N ALA A 30 -0.95 -15.71 -6.44
CA ALA A 30 -1.93 -16.37 -5.57
C ALA A 30 -3.24 -15.60 -5.45
N LEU A 31 -3.24 -14.29 -5.70
CA LEU A 31 -4.40 -13.41 -5.52
C LEU A 31 -5.64 -13.85 -6.32
N PRO A 32 -5.53 -14.26 -7.61
CA PRO A 32 -6.69 -14.75 -8.36
C PRO A 32 -7.32 -16.02 -7.79
N ASN A 33 -6.54 -16.81 -7.04
CA ASN A 33 -7.00 -18.03 -6.38
C ASN A 33 -7.42 -17.80 -4.93
N PHE A 34 -7.16 -16.60 -4.39
CA PHE A 34 -7.57 -16.22 -3.05
C PHE A 34 -9.06 -15.88 -3.09
N ARG A 35 -9.88 -16.84 -2.63
CA ARG A 35 -11.34 -16.75 -2.58
C ARG A 35 -11.86 -17.06 -1.19
N PRO A 36 -11.77 -16.10 -0.27
CA PRO A 36 -12.36 -16.24 1.06
C PRO A 36 -13.87 -16.32 0.94
N THR A 37 -14.49 -17.16 1.76
CA THR A 37 -15.95 -17.30 1.78
C THR A 37 -16.68 -16.01 2.13
N GLU A 38 -16.01 -15.13 2.88
CA GLU A 38 -16.47 -13.84 3.36
C GLU A 38 -16.63 -12.82 2.24
N PHE A 39 -15.95 -13.02 1.10
CA PHE A 39 -15.89 -12.03 0.02
C PHE A 39 -17.07 -12.14 -0.95
N GLN A 40 -17.97 -13.13 -0.78
CA GLN A 40 -19.23 -13.25 -1.55
C GLN A 40 -19.03 -13.10 -3.07
N ASP A 41 -18.10 -13.87 -3.62
CA ASP A 41 -17.72 -13.89 -5.05
C ASP A 41 -16.99 -12.62 -5.57
N ASP A 42 -16.61 -11.68 -4.70
CA ASP A 42 -15.77 -10.55 -5.07
C ASP A 42 -14.28 -10.92 -5.14
N ASP A 43 -13.55 -10.27 -6.06
CA ASP A 43 -12.10 -10.40 -6.15
C ASP A 43 -11.44 -9.66 -4.99
N GLY A 44 -10.43 -10.29 -4.38
CA GLY A 44 -9.56 -9.64 -3.42
C GLY A 44 -8.53 -8.73 -4.11
N VAL A 45 -8.18 -7.63 -3.45
CA VAL A 45 -7.10 -6.73 -3.84
C VAL A 45 -6.13 -6.59 -2.67
N TYR A 46 -4.84 -6.58 -2.94
CA TYR A 46 -3.84 -6.36 -1.90
C TYR A 46 -3.81 -4.90 -1.44
N VAL A 47 -3.72 -4.70 -0.13
CA VAL A 47 -3.44 -3.41 0.50
C VAL A 47 -2.22 -3.57 1.41
N CYS A 48 -1.23 -2.70 1.24
CA CYS A 48 -0.03 -2.66 2.07
C CYS A 48 -0.11 -1.53 3.09
N LEU A 49 -0.19 -1.87 4.37
CA LEU A 49 -0.11 -0.92 5.46
C LEU A 49 1.36 -0.75 5.88
N VAL A 50 1.92 0.42 5.59
CA VAL A 50 3.29 0.81 5.89
C VAL A 50 3.31 1.75 7.10
N ASP A 51 4.14 1.44 8.08
CA ASP A 51 4.44 2.34 9.20
C ASP A 51 5.58 3.29 8.84
N ASN A 52 5.29 4.59 8.73
CA ASN A 52 6.26 5.63 8.41
C ASN A 52 6.79 6.35 9.66
N GLY A 53 6.43 5.91 10.86
CA GLY A 53 6.78 6.56 12.13
C GLY A 53 5.62 7.42 12.65
N PRO A 54 5.56 8.73 12.34
CA PRO A 54 4.49 9.60 12.85
C PRO A 54 3.12 9.34 12.22
N PHE A 55 3.04 8.52 11.17
CA PHE A 55 1.79 8.14 10.50
C PHE A 55 1.94 6.81 9.77
N THR A 56 0.80 6.20 9.43
CA THR A 56 0.71 5.01 8.57
C THR A 56 0.07 5.34 7.22
N ALA A 57 0.46 4.58 6.19
CA ALA A 57 -0.11 4.65 4.85
C ALA A 57 -0.59 3.27 4.41
N ALA A 58 -1.82 3.18 3.90
CA ALA A 58 -2.41 1.94 3.41
C ALA A 58 -2.54 2.02 1.88
N GLY A 59 -1.52 1.54 1.16
CA GLY A 59 -1.44 1.62 -0.30
C GLY A 59 -2.20 0.50 -1.00
N ILE A 60 -3.03 0.85 -1.98
CA ILE A 60 -3.83 -0.09 -2.77
C ILE A 60 -3.00 -0.61 -3.94
N CYS A 61 -2.79 -1.92 -3.99
CA CYS A 61 -2.05 -2.58 -5.06
C CYS A 61 -3.01 -2.98 -6.20
N TYR A 62 -3.45 -1.99 -6.99
CA TYR A 62 -4.39 -2.20 -8.09
C TYR A 62 -3.77 -2.93 -9.31
N ASN A 63 -2.45 -3.15 -9.30
CA ASN A 63 -1.73 -3.99 -10.27
C ASN A 63 -0.44 -4.56 -9.67
N GLU A 64 0.22 -5.45 -10.43
CA GLU A 64 1.45 -6.11 -10.01
C GLU A 64 2.62 -5.12 -9.79
N ALA A 65 2.65 -4.02 -10.55
CA ALA A 65 3.70 -3.03 -10.42
C ALA A 65 3.67 -2.33 -9.06
N GLU A 66 2.48 -1.92 -8.60
CA GLU A 66 2.29 -1.35 -7.26
C GLU A 66 2.62 -2.37 -6.17
N PHE A 67 2.17 -3.62 -6.33
CA PHE A 67 2.50 -4.71 -5.42
C PHE A 67 4.02 -4.89 -5.26
N ASN A 68 4.74 -4.91 -6.39
CA ASN A 68 6.19 -5.04 -6.40
C ASN A 68 6.89 -3.81 -5.81
N GLU A 69 6.38 -2.61 -6.06
CA GLU A 69 6.89 -1.37 -5.46
C GLU A 69 6.81 -1.42 -3.93
N PHE A 70 5.66 -1.81 -3.36
CA PHE A 70 5.50 -1.95 -1.91
C PHE A 70 6.30 -3.10 -1.30
N ARG A 71 6.67 -4.11 -2.09
CA ARG A 71 7.58 -5.19 -1.65
C ARG A 71 9.05 -4.82 -1.76
N ALA A 72 9.40 -3.81 -2.55
CA ALA A 72 10.78 -3.42 -2.74
C ALA A 72 11.43 -3.01 -1.40
N PRO A 73 12.73 -3.24 -1.24
CA PRO A 73 13.46 -2.68 -0.11
C PRO A 73 13.33 -1.16 -0.08
N ASP A 74 13.18 -0.60 1.11
CA ASP A 74 13.31 0.86 1.27
C ASP A 74 14.74 1.31 0.92
N PRO A 75 14.92 2.58 0.49
CA PRO A 75 16.24 3.11 0.20
C PRO A 75 17.15 3.01 1.42
N THR A 76 18.38 2.56 1.20
CA THR A 76 19.40 2.47 2.25
C THR A 76 19.81 3.87 2.74
N PRO A 77 20.45 3.98 3.92
CA PRO A 77 20.96 5.26 4.41
C PRO A 77 21.94 5.96 3.44
N GLU A 78 22.73 5.18 2.69
CA GLU A 78 23.65 5.70 1.67
C GLU A 78 22.89 6.31 0.47
N GLU A 79 21.86 5.62 -0.02
CA GLU A 79 21.00 6.11 -1.10
C GLU A 79 20.23 7.37 -0.70
N LEU A 80 19.74 7.42 0.54
CA LEU A 80 19.10 8.61 1.11
C LEU A 80 20.08 9.78 1.20
N ALA A 81 21.31 9.56 1.67
CA ALA A 81 22.33 10.59 1.74
C ALA A 81 22.69 11.14 0.35
N ALA A 82 22.86 10.26 -0.65
CA ALA A 82 23.11 10.66 -2.03
C ALA A 82 21.92 11.39 -2.66
N SER A 83 20.69 11.05 -2.30
CA SER A 83 19.48 11.79 -2.72
C SER A 83 19.44 13.20 -2.13
N LYS A 84 19.78 13.32 -0.84
CA LYS A 84 19.85 14.60 -0.13
C LYS A 84 20.90 15.53 -0.72
N GLU A 85 22.11 15.03 -0.97
CA GLU A 85 23.19 15.83 -1.59
C GLU A 85 22.77 16.38 -2.96
N ARG A 86 22.08 15.57 -3.77
CA ARG A 86 21.54 16.00 -5.07
C ARG A 86 20.47 17.08 -4.93
N ALA A 87 19.57 16.94 -3.98
CA ALA A 87 18.53 17.94 -3.72
C ALA A 87 19.12 19.27 -3.20
N ASP A 88 20.09 19.19 -2.29
CA ASP A 88 20.82 20.36 -1.77
C ASP A 88 21.57 21.09 -2.89
N ALA A 89 22.21 20.34 -3.80
CA ALA A 89 22.89 20.91 -4.98
C ALA A 89 21.92 21.60 -5.95
N MET A 90 20.64 21.21 -5.96
CA MET A 90 19.56 21.86 -6.70
C MET A 90 18.89 23.01 -5.92
N GLY A 91 19.35 23.31 -4.69
CA GLY A 91 18.76 24.33 -3.84
C GLY A 91 17.36 23.94 -3.30
N MET A 92 17.04 22.65 -3.26
CA MET A 92 15.79 22.13 -2.73
C MET A 92 15.95 21.76 -1.25
N TYR A 93 14.94 22.07 -0.44
CA TYR A 93 14.90 21.65 0.96
C TYR A 93 14.32 20.24 1.10
N THR A 94 15.07 19.31 1.69
CA THR A 94 14.60 17.94 1.96
C THR A 94 14.16 17.77 3.41
N VAL A 95 12.97 17.22 3.63
CA VAL A 95 12.57 16.67 4.94
C VAL A 95 12.86 15.17 4.92
N GLN A 96 13.77 14.72 5.77
CA GLN A 96 14.12 13.30 5.89
C GLN A 96 13.30 12.68 7.03
N LEU A 97 12.28 11.91 6.65
CA LEU A 97 11.46 11.12 7.58
C LEU A 97 11.87 9.64 7.61
N ASP A 98 12.65 9.21 6.62
CA ASP A 98 13.10 7.84 6.45
C ASP A 98 14.46 7.64 7.12
N THR A 99 14.58 6.60 7.95
CA THR A 99 15.82 6.23 8.65
C THR A 99 16.76 5.42 7.76
N GLY A 100 16.27 4.93 6.62
CA GLY A 100 16.96 3.97 5.74
C GLY A 100 16.88 2.53 6.23
N ASP A 101 16.18 2.28 7.33
CA ASP A 101 15.79 0.94 7.75
C ASP A 101 14.51 0.54 7.03
N GLN A 102 14.36 -0.76 6.77
CA GLN A 102 13.14 -1.29 6.17
C GLN A 102 11.95 -1.01 7.10
N ARG A 103 11.03 -0.16 6.65
CA ARG A 103 9.77 0.14 7.34
C ARG A 103 8.95 -1.13 7.52
N SER A 104 8.23 -1.19 8.63
CA SER A 104 7.30 -2.29 8.91
C SER A 104 6.14 -2.26 7.91
N ARG A 105 5.79 -3.43 7.36
CA ARG A 105 4.70 -3.59 6.39
C ARG A 105 3.78 -4.72 6.86
N LYS A 106 2.48 -4.44 6.88
CA LYS A 106 1.43 -5.46 6.98
C LYS A 106 0.67 -5.53 5.67
N TRP A 107 0.19 -6.71 5.35
CA TRP A 107 -0.52 -6.96 4.09
C TRP A 107 -1.92 -7.46 4.38
N TYR A 108 -2.86 -6.93 3.64
CA TYR A 108 -4.26 -7.30 3.72
C TYR A 108 -4.76 -7.65 2.33
N VAL A 109 -5.67 -8.61 2.24
CA VAL A 109 -6.56 -8.74 1.08
C VAL A 109 -7.90 -8.14 1.47
N VAL A 110 -8.42 -7.24 0.64
CA VAL A 110 -9.70 -6.56 0.86
C VAL A 110 -10.59 -6.78 -0.37
N PRO A 111 -11.91 -6.98 -0.20
CA PRO A 111 -12.84 -7.03 -1.33
C PRO A 111 -12.76 -5.76 -2.18
N ARG A 112 -12.80 -5.92 -3.50
CA ARG A 112 -12.76 -4.80 -4.46
C ARG A 112 -13.84 -3.76 -4.15
N LYS A 113 -15.07 -4.20 -3.86
CA LYS A 113 -16.20 -3.31 -3.56
C LYS A 113 -15.92 -2.39 -2.36
N ASP A 114 -15.32 -2.92 -1.30
CA ASP A 114 -15.09 -2.18 -0.06
C ASP A 114 -13.98 -1.13 -0.29
N ILE A 115 -13.01 -1.42 -1.15
CA ILE A 115 -12.01 -0.44 -1.59
C ILE A 115 -12.65 0.69 -2.38
N ILE A 116 -13.55 0.38 -3.33
CA ILE A 116 -14.23 1.40 -4.15
C ILE A 116 -15.08 2.31 -3.28
N ASP A 117 -15.76 1.76 -2.26
CA ASP A 117 -16.59 2.54 -1.34
C ASP A 117 -15.80 3.61 -0.57
N VAL A 118 -14.53 3.35 -0.22
CA VAL A 118 -13.67 4.29 0.51
C VAL A 118 -12.75 5.11 -0.39
N CYS A 119 -12.43 4.62 -1.59
CA CYS A 119 -11.53 5.24 -2.55
C CYS A 119 -12.07 5.08 -3.99
N PRO A 120 -13.17 5.76 -4.36
CA PRO A 120 -13.85 5.53 -5.64
C PRO A 120 -12.96 5.84 -6.86
N ASP A 121 -12.00 6.74 -6.74
CA ASP A 121 -11.09 7.12 -7.83
C ASP A 121 -10.18 5.97 -8.33
N VAL A 122 -10.10 4.86 -7.58
CA VAL A 122 -9.33 3.66 -7.96
C VAL A 122 -10.13 2.68 -8.81
N GLU A 123 -11.45 2.86 -8.94
CA GLU A 123 -12.35 1.97 -9.69
C GLU A 123 -11.87 1.73 -11.13
N ASP A 124 -11.64 2.81 -11.89
CA ASP A 124 -11.12 2.74 -13.27
C ASP A 124 -9.82 1.94 -13.38
N ARG A 125 -8.98 1.96 -12.35
CA ARG A 125 -7.71 1.23 -12.33
C ARG A 125 -7.89 -0.25 -12.05
N LEU A 126 -8.83 -0.57 -11.17
CA LEU A 126 -9.17 -1.95 -10.82
C LEU A 126 -9.92 -2.64 -11.95
N GLU A 127 -10.74 -1.91 -12.71
CA GLU A 127 -11.39 -2.41 -13.92
C GLU A 127 -10.41 -2.62 -15.07
N ALA A 128 -9.44 -1.73 -15.26
CA ALA A 128 -8.43 -1.83 -16.31
C ALA A 128 -7.36 -2.92 -16.07
N GLY A 129 -7.34 -3.53 -14.88
CA GLY A 129 -6.43 -4.61 -14.49
C GLY A 129 -6.96 -6.03 -14.74
N LEU A 130 -8.16 -6.17 -15.32
CA LEU A 130 -8.78 -7.42 -15.78
C LEU A 130 -8.50 -7.67 -17.27
#